data_AF-A0A7S0NQK2-F1
#
_entry.id   AF-A0A7S0NQK2-F1
#
_cell.length_a   1.000
_cell.length_b   1.000
_cell.length_c   1.000
_cell.angle_alpha   90.00
_cell.angle_beta   90.00
_cell.angle_gamma   90.00
#
_symmetry.space_group_name_H-M   'P 1'
#
loop_
_entity.id
_entity.type
_entity.pdbx_description
1 polymer ?
#
loop_
_entity_poly.entity_id
_entity_poly.type
_entity_poly.pdbx_seq_one_letter_code
_entity_poly.pdbx_strand_id
1 'polypeptide(L)'
;WLRSPGNCTGSSHALDAASRASLTDALARSTDTNEYMVDIEAPAASECSFEYTGAATRGLGLSVNHECFEHVHEDVWSVFDFSFWAEVGAHPGNKLALEGGRPNPIKKWAEQSGLAYLQFPTSHDISWFEGEGKRNIELLGRRGDTIDFTELPRKLQTRAVAEQLGVGGPGGDTYFEACGSAGEVANDPRLGHRYSMFVNGNDDEPARAPDEQEYAVAHAKQMVWSSIALRADDQLRQRMAWALAQVYVLAEGGVPAARAREAEAWVNYYDIFVRHAFGNLRDVLMEVTYSPLMGDYLTYKGSISMMRSGVFPDENYARELMQLFT
;
A
#
# COMPACT_ATOMS: atom_id res chain seq x y z
N TRP A 1 11.24 1.85 -26.41
CA TRP A 1 12.37 1.86 -27.36
C TRP A 1 13.68 1.80 -26.61
N LEU A 2 14.58 0.86 -26.91
CA LEU A 2 15.89 0.73 -26.27
C LEU A 2 16.84 1.83 -26.75
N ARG A 3 17.48 2.54 -25.83
CA ARG A 3 18.39 3.65 -26.10
C ARG A 3 19.84 3.18 -26.05
N SER A 4 20.65 3.60 -27.02
CA SER A 4 22.09 3.34 -27.04
C SER A 4 22.88 4.50 -27.67
N PRO A 5 24.11 4.76 -27.23
CA PRO A 5 24.92 5.84 -27.79
C PRO A 5 25.38 5.52 -29.21
N GLY A 6 25.38 6.53 -30.09
CA GLY A 6 25.82 6.41 -31.47
C GLY A 6 24.67 6.15 -32.47
N ASN A 7 25.03 5.91 -33.72
CA ASN A 7 24.05 5.61 -34.77
C ASN A 7 23.72 4.12 -34.81
N CYS A 8 22.48 3.78 -35.17
CA CYS A 8 22.05 2.41 -35.33
C CYS A 8 22.81 1.73 -36.47
N THR A 9 23.34 0.53 -36.22
CA THR A 9 24.20 -0.19 -37.17
C THR A 9 23.46 -1.17 -38.09
N GLY A 10 22.13 -1.20 -38.05
CA GLY A 10 21.31 -1.97 -38.98
C GLY A 10 19.83 -1.94 -38.60
N SER A 11 18.96 -1.51 -39.51
CA SER A 11 17.51 -1.73 -39.37
C SER A 11 17.14 -3.00 -40.13
N SER A 12 16.64 -4.03 -39.44
CA SER A 12 16.17 -5.28 -40.09
C SER A 12 14.87 -5.09 -40.89
N HIS A 13 14.18 -3.96 -40.70
CA HIS A 13 12.86 -3.72 -41.28
C HIS A 13 12.82 -2.42 -42.11
N ALA A 14 12.23 -2.52 -43.30
CA ALA A 14 11.99 -1.38 -44.17
C ALA A 14 10.70 -0.67 -43.75
N LEU A 15 10.83 0.53 -43.16
CA LEU A 15 9.72 1.46 -42.96
C LEU A 15 9.59 2.40 -44.16
N ASP A 16 8.36 2.78 -44.50
CA ASP A 16 8.13 3.89 -45.42
C ASP A 16 8.61 5.23 -44.81
N ALA A 17 8.84 6.21 -45.69
CA ALA A 17 9.44 7.48 -45.29
C ALA A 17 8.56 8.30 -44.33
N ALA A 18 7.24 8.22 -44.45
CA ALA A 18 6.32 8.95 -43.59
C ALA A 18 6.34 8.36 -42.18
N SER A 19 6.20 7.04 -42.07
CA SER A 19 6.28 6.32 -40.80
C SER A 19 7.61 6.57 -40.06
N ARG A 20 8.72 6.56 -40.81
CA ARG A 20 10.05 6.86 -40.26
C ARG A 20 10.14 8.29 -39.73
N ALA A 21 9.61 9.28 -40.46
CA ALA A 21 9.61 10.66 -40.02
C ALA A 21 8.79 10.86 -38.75
N SER A 22 7.56 10.33 -38.71
CA SER A 22 6.66 10.44 -37.56
C SER A 22 7.27 9.84 -36.28
N LEU A 23 7.90 8.66 -36.38
CA LEU A 23 8.58 8.02 -35.24
C LEU A 23 9.83 8.78 -34.80
N THR A 24 10.63 9.27 -35.75
CA THR A 24 11.83 10.07 -35.44
C THR A 24 11.44 11.36 -34.71
N ASP A 25 10.38 12.01 -35.15
CA ASP A 25 9.82 13.20 -34.50
C ASP A 25 9.27 12.90 -33.11
N ALA A 26 8.59 11.77 -32.92
CA ALA A 26 8.09 11.35 -31.61
C ALA A 26 9.23 11.06 -30.63
N LEU A 27 10.27 10.35 -31.07
CA LEU A 27 11.48 10.11 -30.27
C LEU A 27 12.21 11.41 -29.93
N ALA A 28 12.34 12.33 -30.89
CA ALA A 28 12.99 13.62 -30.68
C ALA A 28 12.23 14.53 -29.69
N ARG A 29 10.91 14.39 -29.60
CA ARG A 29 10.05 15.14 -28.67
C ARG A 29 9.83 14.46 -27.32
N SER A 30 10.27 13.22 -27.15
CA SER A 30 10.05 12.51 -25.89
C SER A 30 10.73 13.24 -24.73
N THR A 31 10.01 13.33 -23.62
CA THR A 31 10.50 13.90 -22.36
C THR A 31 10.87 12.82 -21.34
N ASP A 32 10.80 11.55 -21.75
CA ASP A 32 11.18 10.41 -20.93
C ASP A 32 12.67 10.49 -20.60
N THR A 33 12.97 10.54 -19.30
CA THR A 33 14.33 10.71 -18.80
C THR A 33 15.03 9.38 -18.52
N ASN A 34 14.39 8.25 -18.79
CA ASN A 34 14.98 6.94 -18.55
C ASN A 34 16.26 6.74 -19.38
N GLU A 35 17.31 6.22 -18.73
CA GLU A 35 18.64 6.05 -19.32
C GLU A 35 18.67 4.95 -20.39
N TYR A 36 17.90 3.89 -20.19
CA TYR A 36 17.97 2.67 -20.99
C TYR A 36 16.91 2.59 -22.07
N MET A 37 15.76 3.23 -21.87
CA MET A 37 14.65 3.16 -22.79
C MET A 37 13.85 4.44 -22.84
N VAL A 38 13.08 4.59 -23.90
CA VAL A 38 12.15 5.71 -24.09
C VAL A 38 10.83 5.14 -24.58
N ASP A 39 9.76 5.47 -23.88
CA ASP A 39 8.41 5.28 -24.39
C ASP A 39 7.97 6.53 -25.14
N ILE A 40 7.22 6.30 -26.22
CA ILE A 40 6.66 7.37 -27.04
C ILE A 40 5.17 7.12 -27.17
N GLU A 41 4.40 8.21 -27.19
CA GLU A 41 3.03 8.11 -27.68
C GLU A 41 3.07 7.69 -29.14
N ALA A 42 2.34 6.62 -29.47
CA ALA A 42 2.28 6.13 -30.83
C ALA A 42 1.68 7.23 -31.74
N PRO A 43 2.37 7.64 -32.82
CA PRO A 43 1.80 8.55 -33.81
C PRO A 43 0.47 8.02 -34.34
N ALA A 44 -0.44 8.91 -34.76
CA ALA A 44 -1.79 8.50 -35.15
C ALA A 44 -1.75 7.43 -36.26
N ALA A 45 -2.74 6.54 -36.29
CA ALA A 45 -2.82 5.48 -37.33
C ALA A 45 -2.91 6.04 -38.76
N SER A 46 -3.26 7.31 -38.93
CA SER A 46 -3.21 8.03 -40.21
C SER A 46 -1.81 8.46 -40.64
N GLU A 47 -0.83 8.43 -39.72
CA GLU A 47 0.55 8.90 -39.90
C GLU A 47 1.56 7.75 -40.07
N CYS A 48 1.14 6.51 -39.79
CA CYS A 48 1.97 5.31 -39.92
C CYS A 48 1.18 4.17 -40.59
N SER A 49 1.83 3.44 -41.48
CA SER A 49 1.19 2.42 -42.33
C SER A 49 1.13 1.01 -41.71
N PHE A 50 1.47 0.86 -40.43
CA PHE A 50 1.63 -0.44 -39.77
C PHE A 50 1.10 -0.46 -38.32
N GLU A 51 0.81 -1.64 -37.79
CA GLU A 51 0.43 -1.83 -36.38
C GLU A 51 1.66 -1.76 -35.46
N TYR A 52 1.69 -0.79 -34.55
CA TYR A 52 2.79 -0.55 -33.61
C TYR A 52 3.11 -1.73 -32.70
N THR A 53 2.11 -2.55 -32.38
CA THR A 53 2.22 -3.71 -31.48
C THR A 53 2.64 -5.00 -32.19
N GLY A 54 2.79 -4.97 -33.52
CA GLY A 54 3.12 -6.16 -34.30
C GLY A 54 4.59 -6.59 -34.16
N ALA A 55 4.83 -7.91 -34.13
CA ALA A 55 6.19 -8.48 -34.15
C ALA A 55 7.04 -8.03 -35.37
N ALA A 56 6.40 -7.49 -36.41
CA ALA A 56 7.01 -7.06 -37.66
C ALA A 56 7.94 -5.84 -37.55
N THR A 57 7.92 -5.11 -36.43
CA THR A 57 8.77 -3.92 -36.22
C THR A 57 9.80 -4.09 -35.10
N ARG A 58 9.87 -5.26 -34.45
CA ARG A 58 10.91 -5.56 -33.44
C ARG A 58 12.29 -5.62 -34.14
N GLY A 59 13.31 -4.97 -33.57
CA GLY A 59 14.64 -4.84 -34.18
C GLY A 59 14.78 -3.65 -35.16
N LEU A 60 13.75 -2.81 -35.28
CA LEU A 60 13.84 -1.55 -36.02
C LEU A 60 14.71 -0.54 -35.27
N GLY A 61 15.82 -0.12 -35.89
CA GLY A 61 16.69 0.95 -35.37
C GLY A 61 16.44 2.31 -36.03
N LEU A 62 16.26 3.36 -35.23
CA LEU A 62 16.18 4.76 -35.66
C LEU A 62 17.26 5.59 -34.97
N SER A 63 17.99 6.42 -35.73
CA SER A 63 19.04 7.29 -35.17
C SER A 63 18.54 8.72 -35.05
N VAL A 64 18.56 9.26 -33.84
CA VAL A 64 18.09 10.62 -33.51
C VAL A 64 19.12 11.26 -32.60
N ASN A 65 19.60 12.47 -32.91
CA ASN A 65 20.54 13.24 -32.08
C ASN A 65 21.81 12.47 -31.62
N HIS A 66 22.40 11.65 -32.50
CA HIS A 66 23.54 10.76 -32.20
C HIS A 66 23.25 9.65 -31.16
N GLU A 67 21.99 9.28 -31.02
CA GLU A 67 21.54 8.13 -30.24
C GLU A 67 20.77 7.18 -31.14
N CYS A 68 20.90 5.89 -30.85
CA CYS A 68 20.20 4.82 -31.54
C CYS A 68 19.06 4.33 -30.65
N PHE A 69 17.86 4.35 -31.23
CA PHE A 69 16.65 3.84 -30.64
C PHE A 69 16.24 2.56 -31.37
N GLU A 70 16.25 1.44 -30.65
CA GLU A 70 15.81 0.14 -31.18
C GLU A 70 14.41 -0.20 -30.65
N HIS A 71 13.50 -0.57 -31.55
CA HIS A 71 12.19 -1.05 -31.17
C HIS A 71 12.30 -2.49 -30.64
N VAL A 72 11.97 -2.68 -29.36
CA VAL A 72 12.10 -3.95 -28.64
C VAL A 72 10.75 -4.39 -28.10
N HIS A 73 10.68 -5.57 -27.49
CA HIS A 73 9.49 -6.02 -26.76
C HIS A 73 9.10 -5.03 -25.66
N GLU A 74 7.81 -4.83 -25.42
CA GLU A 74 7.28 -3.91 -24.39
C GLU A 74 7.80 -4.22 -22.97
N ASP A 75 8.01 -5.49 -22.66
CA ASP A 75 8.53 -5.93 -21.36
C ASP A 75 10.05 -5.92 -21.23
N VAL A 76 10.80 -5.55 -22.29
CA VAL A 76 12.26 -5.45 -22.16
C VAL A 76 12.58 -4.40 -21.11
N TRP A 77 13.36 -4.79 -20.10
CA TRP A 77 13.74 -3.97 -18.95
C TRP A 77 12.60 -3.53 -18.03
N SER A 78 11.41 -4.09 -18.18
CA SER A 78 10.34 -3.95 -17.18
C SER A 78 10.69 -4.69 -15.90
N VAL A 79 10.35 -4.09 -14.77
CA VAL A 79 10.57 -4.62 -13.43
C VAL A 79 9.24 -5.17 -12.91
N PHE A 80 9.21 -6.46 -12.62
CA PHE A 80 8.01 -7.16 -12.19
C PHE A 80 8.17 -7.79 -10.81
N ASP A 81 7.07 -7.88 -10.09
CA ASP A 81 6.96 -8.68 -8.88
C ASP A 81 6.64 -10.15 -9.18
N PHE A 82 7.65 -11.00 -8.99
CA PHE A 82 7.54 -12.45 -9.16
C PHE A 82 7.24 -13.20 -7.83
N SER A 83 6.96 -12.49 -6.73
CA SER A 83 6.77 -13.10 -5.41
C SER A 83 5.71 -14.18 -5.41
N PHE A 84 4.55 -13.93 -6.05
CA PHE A 84 3.48 -14.92 -6.19
C PHE A 84 3.97 -16.20 -6.88
N TRP A 85 4.69 -16.09 -7.99
CA TRP A 85 5.23 -17.26 -8.71
C TRP A 85 6.31 -18.01 -7.94
N ALA A 86 6.96 -17.39 -6.95
CA ALA A 86 7.91 -18.08 -6.10
C ALA A 86 7.21 -19.03 -5.09
N GLU A 87 5.91 -18.90 -4.86
CA GLU A 87 5.15 -19.75 -3.94
C GLU A 87 4.95 -21.17 -4.48
N VAL A 88 4.97 -22.16 -3.58
CA VAL A 88 4.80 -23.56 -3.97
C VAL A 88 3.38 -23.77 -4.53
N GLY A 89 3.30 -24.20 -5.78
CA GLY A 89 2.03 -24.45 -6.48
C GLY A 89 1.52 -23.30 -7.34
N ALA A 90 2.07 -22.09 -7.19
CA ALA A 90 1.68 -20.93 -8.01
C ALA A 90 2.23 -20.98 -9.44
N HIS A 91 3.43 -21.54 -9.62
CA HIS A 91 4.02 -21.80 -10.94
C HIS A 91 4.15 -23.31 -11.18
N PRO A 92 3.77 -23.84 -12.37
CA PRO A 92 3.77 -25.29 -12.65
C PRO A 92 5.10 -25.99 -12.38
N GLY A 93 6.22 -25.28 -12.59
CA GLY A 93 7.56 -25.79 -12.34
C GLY A 93 7.92 -25.97 -10.86
N ASN A 94 7.20 -25.35 -9.93
CA ASN A 94 7.56 -25.33 -8.51
C ASN A 94 7.36 -26.69 -7.86
N LYS A 95 6.22 -27.33 -8.14
CA LYS A 95 5.91 -28.66 -7.61
C LYS A 95 6.88 -29.72 -8.14
N LEU A 96 7.16 -29.70 -9.44
CA LEU A 96 8.12 -30.60 -10.09
C LEU A 96 9.56 -30.39 -9.62
N ALA A 97 9.93 -29.16 -9.27
CA ALA A 97 11.23 -28.87 -8.68
C ALA A 97 11.32 -29.45 -7.26
N LEU A 98 10.29 -29.19 -6.43
CA LEU A 98 10.22 -29.64 -5.05
C LEU A 98 10.25 -31.18 -4.95
N GLU A 99 9.41 -31.88 -5.71
CA GLU A 99 9.37 -33.36 -5.74
C GLU A 99 10.69 -33.97 -6.21
N GLY A 100 11.42 -33.26 -7.08
CA GLY A 100 12.74 -33.65 -7.56
C GLY A 100 13.91 -33.22 -6.67
N GLY A 101 13.66 -32.60 -5.50
CA GLY A 101 14.71 -32.08 -4.63
C GLY A 101 15.53 -30.94 -5.25
N ARG A 102 14.97 -30.24 -6.24
CA ARG A 102 15.63 -29.15 -6.97
C ARG A 102 15.24 -27.78 -6.39
N PRO A 103 16.12 -26.77 -6.48
CA PRO A 103 15.79 -25.39 -6.10
C PRO A 103 14.58 -24.85 -6.87
N ASN A 104 13.82 -23.96 -6.23
CA ASN A 104 12.66 -23.33 -6.85
C ASN A 104 13.08 -22.58 -8.13
N PRO A 105 12.46 -22.85 -9.29
CA PRO A 105 12.93 -22.37 -10.57
C PRO A 105 12.83 -20.85 -10.75
N ILE A 106 11.97 -20.18 -9.97
CA ILE A 106 11.76 -18.73 -10.02
C ILE A 106 12.82 -18.02 -9.17
N LYS A 107 12.90 -18.35 -7.88
CA LYS A 107 13.79 -17.64 -6.95
C LYS A 107 15.24 -18.12 -6.92
N LYS A 108 15.57 -19.30 -7.50
CA LYS A 108 16.95 -19.82 -7.49
C LYS A 108 17.98 -18.85 -8.09
N TRP A 109 17.59 -18.05 -9.07
CA TRP A 109 18.50 -17.10 -9.73
C TRP A 109 18.91 -15.98 -8.78
N ALA A 110 17.95 -15.45 -8.03
CA ALA A 110 18.21 -14.48 -6.97
C ALA A 110 18.97 -15.12 -5.80
N GLU A 111 18.52 -16.27 -5.30
CA GLU A 111 19.09 -16.91 -4.11
C GLU A 111 20.50 -17.49 -4.31
N GLN A 112 20.79 -18.02 -5.50
CA GLN A 112 22.05 -18.74 -5.74
C GLN A 112 23.06 -17.92 -6.53
N SER A 113 22.59 -17.06 -7.43
CA SER A 113 23.45 -16.31 -8.36
C SER A 113 23.42 -14.80 -8.14
N GLY A 114 22.53 -14.29 -7.26
CA GLY A 114 22.29 -12.85 -7.12
C GLY A 114 21.75 -12.21 -8.39
N LEU A 115 21.24 -13.01 -9.35
CA LEU A 115 20.73 -12.54 -10.62
C LEU A 115 19.25 -12.19 -10.46
N ALA A 116 18.93 -10.91 -10.67
CA ALA A 116 17.56 -10.40 -10.71
C ALA A 116 17.04 -10.21 -12.15
N TYR A 117 17.81 -10.64 -13.14
CA TYR A 117 17.43 -10.56 -14.56
C TYR A 117 16.88 -11.88 -15.03
N LEU A 118 15.66 -11.84 -15.56
CA LEU A 118 15.10 -12.95 -16.30
C LEU A 118 15.43 -12.77 -17.77
N GLN A 119 16.38 -13.57 -18.27
CA GLN A 119 16.52 -13.77 -19.71
C GLN A 119 15.62 -14.94 -20.08
N PHE A 120 14.64 -14.70 -20.97
CA PHE A 120 13.79 -15.78 -21.46
C PHE A 120 14.66 -16.86 -22.09
N PRO A 121 14.63 -18.10 -21.56
CA PRO A 121 15.48 -19.16 -22.06
C PRO A 121 14.98 -19.59 -23.44
N THR A 122 15.88 -20.08 -24.29
CA THR A 122 15.50 -20.64 -25.61
C THR A 122 14.55 -21.84 -25.52
N SER A 123 14.32 -22.37 -24.32
CA SER A 123 13.41 -23.49 -24.06
C SER A 123 11.94 -23.09 -23.96
N HIS A 124 11.61 -21.80 -23.84
CA HIS A 124 10.23 -21.31 -23.73
C HIS A 124 10.06 -20.05 -24.57
N ASP A 125 8.94 -19.96 -25.28
CA ASP A 125 8.59 -18.78 -26.07
C ASP A 125 8.08 -17.66 -25.15
N ILE A 126 8.38 -16.40 -25.50
CA ILE A 126 7.95 -15.24 -24.71
C ILE A 126 6.42 -15.10 -24.64
N SER A 127 5.68 -15.69 -25.59
CA SER A 127 4.21 -15.77 -25.56
C SER A 127 3.64 -16.43 -24.30
N TRP A 128 4.44 -17.21 -23.58
CA TRP A 128 4.05 -17.78 -22.28
C TRP A 128 4.02 -16.74 -21.17
N PHE A 129 4.62 -15.58 -21.40
CA PHE A 129 4.57 -14.38 -20.57
C PHE A 129 3.64 -13.34 -21.20
N GLU A 130 2.65 -13.75 -22.00
CA GLU A 130 1.58 -12.89 -22.51
C GLU A 130 0.23 -13.37 -21.95
N GLY A 131 -0.75 -12.46 -21.86
CA GLY A 131 -2.10 -12.78 -21.38
C GLY A 131 -2.13 -13.40 -19.97
N GLU A 132 -2.70 -14.61 -19.86
CA GLU A 132 -2.76 -15.37 -18.60
C GLU A 132 -1.37 -15.68 -18.01
N GLY A 133 -0.31 -15.63 -18.81
CA GLY A 133 1.07 -15.77 -18.37
C GLY A 133 1.55 -14.65 -17.43
N LYS A 134 0.98 -13.45 -17.55
CA LYS A 134 1.25 -12.33 -16.63
C LYS A 134 0.28 -12.29 -15.44
N ARG A 135 -0.63 -13.27 -15.33
CA ARG A 135 -1.63 -13.26 -14.26
C ARG A 135 -0.95 -13.31 -12.89
N ASN A 136 -1.32 -12.37 -12.03
CA ASN A 136 -0.78 -12.17 -10.69
C ASN A 136 0.72 -11.79 -10.66
N ILE A 137 1.29 -11.38 -11.79
CA ILE A 137 2.61 -10.74 -11.87
C ILE A 137 2.38 -9.25 -12.07
N GLU A 138 2.85 -8.45 -11.12
CA GLU A 138 2.58 -7.02 -11.11
C GLU A 138 3.77 -6.24 -11.68
N LEU A 139 3.49 -5.31 -12.60
CA LEU A 139 4.48 -4.39 -13.13
C LEU A 139 4.76 -3.30 -12.10
N LEU A 140 6.02 -3.16 -11.69
CA LEU A 140 6.45 -2.17 -10.70
C LEU A 140 6.99 -0.89 -11.34
N GLY A 141 7.49 -1.00 -12.57
CA GLY A 141 8.09 0.11 -13.30
C GLY A 141 9.11 -0.40 -14.30
N ARG A 142 10.00 0.49 -14.75
CA ARG A 142 11.05 0.17 -15.72
C ARG A 142 12.41 0.32 -15.07
N ARG A 143 13.38 -0.48 -15.52
CA ARG A 143 14.76 -0.37 -15.06
C ARG A 143 15.27 1.04 -15.34
N GLY A 144 15.85 1.69 -14.32
CA GLY A 144 16.40 3.03 -14.42
C GLY A 144 15.41 4.14 -14.04
N ASP A 145 14.13 3.83 -13.88
CA ASP A 145 13.18 4.77 -13.28
C ASP A 145 13.41 4.90 -11.77
N THR A 146 13.06 6.07 -11.23
CA THR A 146 12.96 6.31 -9.79
C THR A 146 11.49 6.36 -9.42
N ILE A 147 11.10 5.57 -8.43
CA ILE A 147 9.73 5.51 -7.91
C ILE A 147 9.75 5.80 -6.41
N ASP A 148 8.67 6.39 -5.91
CA ASP A 148 8.49 6.53 -4.46
C ASP A 148 8.16 5.15 -3.88
N PHE A 149 8.76 4.80 -2.73
CA PHE A 149 8.46 3.54 -2.05
C PHE A 149 6.97 3.39 -1.70
N THR A 150 6.29 4.50 -1.45
CA THR A 150 4.85 4.54 -1.16
C THR A 150 3.98 4.29 -2.39
N GLU A 151 4.53 4.41 -3.60
CA GLU A 151 3.88 4.06 -4.86
C GLU A 151 3.99 2.58 -5.20
N LEU A 152 4.87 1.84 -4.52
CA LEU A 152 4.94 0.38 -4.68
C LEU A 152 3.62 -0.29 -4.26
N PRO A 153 3.25 -1.42 -4.86
CA PRO A 153 2.15 -2.23 -4.39
C PRO A 153 2.27 -2.56 -2.91
N ARG A 154 1.15 -2.57 -2.18
CA ARG A 154 1.15 -2.72 -0.71
C ARG A 154 1.94 -3.94 -0.24
N LYS A 155 1.85 -5.08 -0.93
CA LYS A 155 2.62 -6.31 -0.60
C LYS A 155 4.15 -6.14 -0.67
N LEU A 156 4.66 -5.13 -1.37
CA LEU A 156 6.09 -4.83 -1.47
C LEU A 156 6.55 -3.75 -0.49
N GLN A 157 5.62 -3.02 0.14
CA GLN A 157 5.93 -2.02 1.16
C GLN A 157 6.28 -2.65 2.53
N THR A 158 7.01 -3.76 2.52
CA THR A 158 7.44 -4.45 3.74
C THR A 158 8.71 -3.83 4.29
N ARG A 159 8.93 -3.98 5.60
CA ARG A 159 10.16 -3.54 6.24
C ARG A 159 11.42 -4.16 5.61
N ALA A 160 11.37 -5.44 5.24
CA ALA A 160 12.52 -6.11 4.65
C ALA A 160 12.92 -5.48 3.30
N VAL A 161 11.93 -5.11 2.48
CA VAL A 161 12.18 -4.39 1.22
C VAL A 161 12.64 -2.97 1.51
N ALA A 162 12.02 -2.27 2.46
CA ALA A 162 12.41 -0.93 2.88
C ALA A 162 13.87 -0.86 3.37
N GLU A 163 14.29 -1.79 4.23
CA GLU A 163 15.67 -1.92 4.71
C GLU A 163 16.65 -2.22 3.57
N GLN A 164 16.27 -3.13 2.66
CA GLN A 164 17.10 -3.49 1.51
C GLN A 164 17.27 -2.31 0.53
N LEU A 165 16.25 -1.47 0.39
CA LEU A 165 16.27 -0.27 -0.45
C LEU A 165 16.86 0.95 0.28
N GLY A 166 17.22 0.84 1.56
CA GLY A 166 17.69 1.97 2.37
C GLY A 166 16.60 3.02 2.63
N VAL A 167 15.33 2.68 2.40
CA VAL A 167 14.16 3.49 2.68
C VAL A 167 13.77 3.26 4.15
N GLY A 168 14.59 3.75 5.09
CA GLY A 168 14.32 3.48 6.50
C GLY A 168 15.35 4.01 7.49
N GLY A 169 15.35 5.33 7.69
CA GLY A 169 15.65 5.92 8.99
C GLY A 169 14.33 6.39 9.64
N PRO A 170 14.25 6.49 10.98
CA PRO A 170 13.09 7.09 11.64
C PRO A 170 13.03 8.58 11.26
N GLY A 171 12.22 8.94 10.27
CA GLY A 171 12.08 10.34 9.83
C GLY A 171 11.95 10.56 8.31
N GLY A 172 11.36 9.63 7.55
CA GLY A 172 10.86 9.98 6.22
C GLY A 172 9.58 10.79 6.37
N ASP A 173 9.51 11.97 5.74
CA ASP A 173 8.45 12.99 5.82
C ASP A 173 7.06 12.55 5.30
N THR A 174 6.70 11.27 5.36
CA THR A 174 5.35 10.79 5.12
C THR A 174 4.65 10.63 6.46
N TYR A 175 4.06 11.75 6.90
CA TYR A 175 3.25 11.86 8.11
C TYR A 175 2.07 10.88 8.05
N PHE A 176 2.21 9.69 8.61
CA PHE A 176 1.07 9.01 9.20
C PHE A 176 0.89 9.61 10.59
N GLU A 177 -0.07 10.52 10.73
CA GLU A 177 -0.51 11.03 12.02
C GLU A 177 -1.26 9.90 12.76
N ALA A 178 -0.50 9.04 13.43
CA ALA A 178 -1.01 8.32 14.58
C ALA A 178 -0.87 9.30 15.76
N CYS A 179 -1.99 9.79 16.27
CA CYS A 179 -2.00 10.53 17.53
C CYS A 179 -1.84 9.50 18.63
N GLY A 180 -0.59 9.13 18.87
CA GLY A 180 -0.23 8.18 19.91
C GLY A 180 -0.90 8.54 21.24
N SER A 181 -1.23 7.50 21.99
CA SER A 181 -1.82 7.63 23.33
C SER A 181 -0.92 8.51 24.22
N ALA A 182 -1.49 9.20 25.23
CA ALA A 182 -0.69 10.10 26.06
C ALA A 182 0.51 9.38 26.69
N GLY A 183 1.73 9.80 26.34
CA GLY A 183 2.99 9.17 26.76
C GLY A 183 3.61 8.23 25.72
N GLU A 184 2.96 8.00 24.59
CA GLU A 184 3.53 7.32 23.44
C GLU A 184 4.56 8.23 22.76
N VAL A 185 5.77 7.70 22.59
CA VAL A 185 6.92 8.46 22.07
C VAL A 185 7.26 8.12 20.63
N ALA A 186 6.84 6.94 20.16
CA ALA A 186 6.99 6.48 18.78
C ALA A 186 6.20 5.18 18.55
N ASN A 187 5.77 4.97 17.30
CA ASN A 187 5.32 3.67 16.82
C ASN A 187 6.51 2.69 16.74
N ASP A 188 6.27 1.39 16.97
CA ASP A 188 7.26 0.34 16.69
C ASP A 188 7.21 -0.05 15.20
N PRO A 189 8.19 0.37 14.37
CA PRO A 189 8.16 0.09 12.93
C PRO A 189 8.26 -1.41 12.62
N ARG A 190 8.67 -2.25 13.58
CA ARG A 190 8.73 -3.72 13.41
C ARG A 190 7.36 -4.36 13.33
N LEU A 191 6.34 -3.72 13.91
CA LEU A 191 4.95 -4.18 13.87
C LEU A 191 4.23 -3.75 12.58
N GLY A 192 4.89 -2.93 11.75
CA GLY A 192 4.33 -2.38 10.52
C GLY A 192 3.25 -1.33 10.77
N HIS A 193 2.66 -0.83 9.69
CA HIS A 193 1.55 0.14 9.71
C HIS A 193 0.19 -0.54 9.47
N ARG A 194 0.08 -1.86 9.66
CA ARG A 194 -1.08 -2.67 9.26
C ARG A 194 -1.74 -3.34 10.45
N TYR A 195 -3.08 -3.39 10.42
CA TYR A 195 -3.84 -4.25 11.32
C TYR A 195 -3.68 -5.70 10.86
N SER A 196 -3.30 -6.57 11.78
CA SER A 196 -3.03 -7.99 11.51
C SER A 196 -4.30 -8.86 11.50
N MET A 197 -5.48 -8.23 11.47
CA MET A 197 -6.79 -8.89 11.43
C MET A 197 -7.78 -8.03 10.63
N PHE A 198 -8.41 -8.65 9.63
CA PHE A 198 -9.53 -8.09 8.88
C PHE A 198 -10.84 -8.66 9.39
N VAL A 199 -11.81 -7.78 9.60
CA VAL A 199 -13.16 -8.13 9.99
C VAL A 199 -14.08 -7.64 8.88
N ASN A 200 -14.57 -8.55 8.05
CA ASN A 200 -15.59 -8.27 7.03
C ASN A 200 -16.87 -9.03 7.38
N GLY A 201 -18.01 -8.52 6.92
CA GLY A 201 -19.29 -9.24 7.00
C GLY A 201 -19.49 -10.29 5.90
N ASN A 202 -18.62 -10.32 4.90
CA ASN A 202 -18.65 -11.27 3.79
C ASN A 202 -17.37 -12.12 3.80
N ASP A 203 -17.51 -13.39 4.21
CA ASP A 203 -16.44 -14.38 4.36
C ASP A 203 -15.94 -15.01 3.03
N ASP A 204 -16.26 -14.41 1.88
CA ASP A 204 -16.00 -15.02 0.56
C ASP A 204 -14.58 -14.78 0.02
N GLU A 205 -13.77 -13.94 0.67
CA GLU A 205 -12.38 -13.72 0.26
C GLU A 205 -11.46 -14.73 0.96
N PRO A 206 -10.69 -15.56 0.21
CA PRO A 206 -9.73 -16.48 0.81
C PRO A 206 -8.76 -15.68 1.69
N ALA A 207 -8.34 -16.26 2.82
CA ALA A 207 -7.44 -15.65 3.78
C ALA A 207 -6.18 -15.09 3.08
N ARG A 208 -6.25 -13.82 2.65
CA ARG A 208 -5.12 -13.07 2.13
C ARG A 208 -4.09 -12.96 3.24
N ALA A 209 -2.81 -12.96 2.87
CA ALA A 209 -1.75 -12.80 3.85
C ALA A 209 -1.99 -11.51 4.67
N PRO A 210 -1.56 -11.44 5.96
CA PRO A 210 -1.87 -10.30 6.84
C PRO A 210 -1.44 -8.92 6.28
N ASP A 211 -0.53 -8.93 5.32
CA ASP A 211 0.00 -7.80 4.59
C ASP A 211 -0.80 -7.43 3.32
N GLU A 212 -1.74 -8.26 2.86
CA GLU A 212 -2.55 -8.01 1.66
C GLU A 212 -3.97 -7.52 1.97
N GLN A 213 -4.30 -7.28 3.25
CA GLN A 213 -5.64 -6.86 3.66
C GLN A 213 -5.92 -5.39 3.35
N GLU A 214 -7.01 -5.16 2.61
CA GLU A 214 -7.50 -3.83 2.29
C GLU A 214 -8.10 -3.18 3.55
N TYR A 215 -7.62 -1.98 3.90
CA TYR A 215 -8.12 -1.25 5.06
C TYR A 215 -9.45 -0.56 4.71
N ALA A 216 -10.56 -1.20 5.07
CA ALA A 216 -11.85 -0.53 5.09
C ALA A 216 -11.92 0.39 6.32
N VAL A 217 -11.92 1.71 6.11
CA VAL A 217 -12.03 2.73 7.18
C VAL A 217 -13.23 2.45 8.10
N ALA A 218 -14.33 1.92 7.55
CA ALA A 218 -15.53 1.57 8.30
C ALA A 218 -15.31 0.46 9.35
N HIS A 219 -14.30 -0.40 9.16
CA HIS A 219 -14.00 -1.53 10.04
C HIS A 219 -12.77 -1.30 10.92
N ALA A 220 -12.14 -0.15 10.82
CA ALA A 220 -10.90 0.19 11.52
C ALA A 220 -10.97 -0.07 13.03
N LYS A 221 -12.04 0.38 13.68
CA LYS A 221 -12.25 0.22 15.13
C LYS A 221 -12.31 -1.25 15.54
N GLN A 222 -13.05 -2.08 14.78
CA GLN A 222 -13.10 -3.52 15.02
C GLN A 222 -11.72 -4.12 14.85
N MET A 223 -11.01 -3.81 13.76
CA MET A 223 -9.69 -4.38 13.48
C MET A 223 -8.65 -4.02 14.55
N VAL A 224 -8.64 -2.78 15.05
CA VAL A 224 -7.78 -2.35 16.17
C VAL A 224 -8.09 -3.19 17.41
N TRP A 225 -9.35 -3.20 17.85
CA TRP A 225 -9.77 -3.90 19.07
C TRP A 225 -9.48 -5.39 18.98
N SER A 226 -9.79 -5.99 17.84
CA SER A 226 -9.51 -7.38 17.48
C SER A 226 -8.03 -7.73 17.56
N SER A 227 -7.16 -6.88 17.01
CA SER A 227 -5.70 -7.07 17.07
C SER A 227 -5.21 -7.04 18.52
N ILE A 228 -5.68 -6.07 19.31
CA ILE A 228 -5.33 -5.94 20.73
C ILE A 228 -5.82 -7.16 21.53
N ALA A 229 -7.07 -7.56 21.34
CA ALA A 229 -7.68 -8.68 22.05
C ALA A 229 -6.95 -10.01 21.81
N LEU A 230 -6.37 -10.21 20.62
CA LEU A 230 -5.65 -11.43 20.28
C LEU A 230 -4.16 -11.39 20.58
N ARG A 231 -3.51 -10.23 20.45
CA ARG A 231 -2.04 -10.13 20.36
C ARG A 231 -1.38 -9.22 21.37
N ALA A 232 -2.12 -8.39 22.11
CA ALA A 232 -1.51 -7.49 23.07
C ALA A 232 -0.89 -8.26 24.25
N ASP A 233 0.31 -7.87 24.68
CA ASP A 233 1.01 -8.49 25.80
C ASP A 233 0.33 -8.22 27.16
N ASP A 234 -0.42 -7.12 27.27
CA ASP A 234 -1.02 -6.60 28.50
C ASP A 234 -2.51 -6.97 28.65
N GLN A 235 -2.87 -8.21 28.33
CA GLN A 235 -4.26 -8.71 28.30
C GLN A 235 -5.12 -8.36 29.52
N LEU A 236 -4.57 -8.37 30.74
CA LEU A 236 -5.33 -8.00 31.94
C LEU A 236 -5.77 -6.53 31.91
N ARG A 237 -4.87 -5.63 31.48
CA ARG A 237 -5.17 -4.20 31.33
C ARG A 237 -6.25 -3.98 30.28
N GLN A 238 -6.14 -4.67 29.16
CA GLN A 238 -7.12 -4.59 28.07
C GLN A 238 -8.52 -5.08 28.48
N ARG A 239 -8.59 -6.18 29.23
CA ARG A 239 -9.88 -6.69 29.76
C ARG A 239 -10.53 -5.72 30.74
N MET A 240 -9.71 -5.08 31.58
CA MET A 240 -10.19 -4.07 32.52
C MET A 240 -10.64 -2.80 31.81
N ALA A 241 -9.86 -2.35 30.81
CA ALA A 241 -10.23 -1.23 29.96
C ALA A 241 -11.57 -1.47 29.25
N TRP A 242 -11.77 -2.68 28.71
CA TRP A 242 -13.04 -3.09 28.12
C TRP A 242 -14.20 -3.00 29.11
N ALA A 243 -14.03 -3.48 30.35
CA ALA A 243 -15.06 -3.41 31.38
C ALA A 243 -15.43 -1.95 31.70
N LEU A 244 -14.45 -1.06 31.84
CA LEU A 244 -14.69 0.37 32.06
C LEU A 244 -15.40 1.03 30.88
N ALA A 245 -15.05 0.65 29.64
CA ALA A 245 -15.72 1.13 28.44
C ALA A 245 -17.21 0.71 28.35
N GLN A 246 -17.59 -0.38 29.02
CA GLN A 246 -19.01 -0.78 29.14
C GLN A 246 -19.78 0.02 30.20
N VAL A 247 -19.08 0.73 31.09
CA VAL A 247 -19.69 1.64 32.07
C VAL A 247 -19.80 3.05 31.48
N TYR A 248 -18.70 3.56 30.90
CA TYR A 248 -18.63 4.90 30.29
C TYR A 248 -18.86 4.83 28.78
N VAL A 249 -20.04 4.34 28.41
CA VAL A 249 -20.40 3.97 27.03
C VAL A 249 -20.52 5.19 26.11
N LEU A 250 -20.09 5.01 24.85
CA LEU A 250 -20.42 5.88 23.72
C LEU A 250 -21.19 5.07 22.67
N ALA A 251 -22.15 5.71 21.99
CA ALA A 251 -22.82 5.13 20.84
C ALA A 251 -22.51 5.93 19.58
N GLU A 252 -22.16 5.24 18.49
CA GLU A 252 -21.82 5.89 17.21
C GLU A 252 -22.94 6.79 16.68
N GLY A 253 -24.19 6.38 16.87
CA GLY A 253 -25.36 7.17 16.45
C GLY A 253 -25.60 8.44 17.26
N GLY A 254 -24.94 8.60 18.41
CA GLY A 254 -25.05 9.80 19.25
C GLY A 254 -23.96 10.84 19.00
N VAL A 255 -23.01 10.58 18.11
CA VAL A 255 -21.99 11.56 17.69
C VAL A 255 -22.20 11.97 16.22
N PRO A 256 -21.70 13.14 15.78
CA PRO A 256 -21.79 13.53 14.38
C PRO A 256 -21.23 12.46 13.43
N ALA A 257 -21.88 12.25 12.28
CA ALA A 257 -21.50 11.19 11.33
C ALA A 257 -20.03 11.28 10.87
N ALA A 258 -19.46 12.48 10.80
CA ALA A 258 -18.04 12.68 10.54
C ALA A 258 -17.15 12.01 11.61
N ARG A 259 -17.50 12.18 12.90
CA ARG A 259 -16.81 11.60 14.05
C ARG A 259 -16.98 10.08 14.15
N ALA A 260 -18.10 9.53 13.69
CA ALA A 260 -18.32 8.08 13.73
C ALA A 260 -17.27 7.29 12.92
N ARG A 261 -16.72 7.90 11.86
CA ARG A 261 -15.71 7.30 10.98
C ARG A 261 -14.25 7.60 11.37
N GLU A 262 -14.03 8.49 12.34
CA GLU A 262 -12.70 8.86 12.81
C GLU A 262 -12.16 7.83 13.81
N ALA A 263 -11.66 6.70 13.33
CA ALA A 263 -11.19 5.59 14.18
C ALA A 263 -10.25 6.04 15.31
N GLU A 264 -9.35 6.96 15.02
CA GLU A 264 -8.39 7.52 15.98
C GLU A 264 -9.06 8.16 17.20
N ALA A 265 -10.13 8.93 16.99
CA ALA A 265 -10.85 9.56 18.10
C ALA A 265 -11.44 8.50 19.05
N TRP A 266 -11.94 7.39 18.49
CA TRP A 266 -12.53 6.29 19.25
C TRP A 266 -11.47 5.49 20.00
N VAL A 267 -10.33 5.22 19.36
CA VAL A 267 -9.20 4.53 20.00
C VAL A 267 -8.64 5.39 21.14
N ASN A 268 -8.46 6.70 20.93
CA ASN A 268 -7.99 7.62 21.96
C ASN A 268 -8.92 7.67 23.18
N TYR A 269 -10.24 7.61 22.97
CA TYR A 269 -11.21 7.49 24.06
C TYR A 269 -11.07 6.16 24.81
N TYR A 270 -10.88 5.05 24.10
CA TYR A 270 -10.64 3.75 24.71
C TYR A 270 -9.33 3.73 25.53
N ASP A 271 -8.29 4.43 25.06
CA ASP A 271 -7.01 4.50 25.75
C ASP A 271 -7.08 5.18 27.12
N ILE A 272 -8.10 5.99 27.39
CA ILE A 272 -8.39 6.50 28.74
C ILE A 272 -8.49 5.32 29.72
N PHE A 273 -9.23 4.28 29.33
CA PHE A 273 -9.45 3.11 30.17
C PHE A 273 -8.23 2.18 30.22
N VAL A 274 -7.42 2.15 29.16
CA VAL A 274 -6.14 1.42 29.17
C VAL A 274 -5.17 2.07 30.16
N ARG A 275 -5.02 3.40 30.12
CA ARG A 275 -4.19 4.18 31.05
C ARG A 275 -4.65 3.98 32.49
N HIS A 276 -5.95 4.07 32.73
CA HIS A 276 -6.55 4.04 34.08
C HIS A 276 -7.10 2.69 34.53
N ALA A 277 -6.79 1.60 33.82
CA ALA A 277 -7.31 0.26 34.13
C ALA A 277 -7.18 -0.15 35.60
N PHE A 278 -6.06 0.23 36.26
CA PHE A 278 -5.80 -0.05 37.66
C PHE A 278 -5.71 1.23 38.51
N GLY A 279 -6.21 2.33 37.97
CA GLY A 279 -6.19 3.65 38.59
C GLY A 279 -7.36 3.88 39.53
N ASN A 280 -7.72 5.14 39.72
CA ASN A 280 -8.86 5.55 40.53
C ASN A 280 -9.96 6.18 39.66
N LEU A 281 -11.19 6.12 40.17
CA LEU A 281 -12.37 6.63 39.48
C LEU A 281 -12.27 8.11 39.13
N ARG A 282 -11.66 8.94 39.98
CA ARG A 282 -11.59 10.39 39.76
C ARG A 282 -10.82 10.73 38.49
N ASP A 283 -9.73 10.01 38.22
CA ASP A 283 -8.91 10.24 37.04
C ASP A 283 -9.62 9.77 35.75
N VAL A 284 -10.32 8.63 35.81
CA VAL A 284 -11.18 8.16 34.72
C VAL A 284 -12.25 9.20 34.38
N LEU A 285 -13.00 9.66 35.40
CA LEU A 285 -14.05 10.65 35.20
C LEU A 285 -13.53 11.97 34.66
N MET A 286 -12.33 12.40 35.10
CA MET A 286 -11.70 13.61 34.59
C MET A 286 -11.42 13.51 33.09
N GLU A 287 -10.77 12.44 32.64
CA GLU A 287 -10.46 12.28 31.21
C GLU A 287 -11.72 12.06 30.36
N VAL A 288 -12.69 11.28 30.84
CA VAL A 288 -13.99 11.11 30.16
C VAL A 288 -14.72 12.45 30.02
N THR A 289 -14.75 13.28 31.08
CA THR A 289 -15.39 14.61 31.05
C THR A 289 -14.78 15.51 29.98
N TYR A 290 -13.47 15.47 29.80
CA TYR A 290 -12.77 16.32 28.82
C TYR A 290 -12.62 15.68 27.43
N SER A 291 -13.15 14.48 27.22
CA SER A 291 -13.17 13.84 25.91
C SER A 291 -14.09 14.59 24.93
N PRO A 292 -13.59 15.02 23.75
CA PRO A 292 -14.43 15.62 22.71
C PRO A 292 -15.56 14.70 22.24
N LEU A 293 -15.32 13.38 22.21
CA LEU A 293 -16.35 12.40 21.82
C LEU A 293 -17.47 12.31 22.85
N MET A 294 -17.15 12.32 24.14
CA MET A 294 -18.16 12.34 25.20
C MET A 294 -18.93 13.66 25.20
N GLY A 295 -18.24 14.78 24.97
CA GLY A 295 -18.85 16.10 24.78
C GLY A 295 -19.82 16.17 23.61
N ASP A 296 -19.48 15.54 22.48
CA ASP A 296 -20.38 15.43 21.33
C ASP A 296 -21.56 14.48 21.66
N TYR A 297 -21.31 13.35 22.30
CA TYR A 297 -22.31 12.33 22.63
C TYR A 297 -23.39 12.79 23.60
N LEU A 298 -22.99 13.50 24.66
CA LEU A 298 -23.91 14.04 25.67
C LEU A 298 -24.09 15.56 25.55
N THR A 299 -23.82 16.09 24.35
CA THR A 299 -24.16 17.46 23.90
C THR A 299 -23.60 18.64 24.71
N TYR A 300 -22.72 18.40 25.68
CA TYR A 300 -22.16 19.45 26.54
C TYR A 300 -20.89 20.11 25.98
N LYS A 301 -20.43 19.71 24.78
CA LYS A 301 -19.27 20.34 24.13
C LYS A 301 -19.54 21.82 23.86
N GLY A 302 -18.65 22.68 24.36
CA GLY A 302 -18.81 24.12 24.25
C GLY A 302 -19.93 24.69 25.14
N SER A 303 -20.44 23.92 26.10
CA SER A 303 -21.37 24.46 27.11
C SER A 303 -20.67 25.55 27.93
N ILE A 304 -21.39 26.64 28.19
CA ILE A 304 -20.87 27.82 28.86
C ILE A 304 -21.72 28.08 30.11
N SER A 305 -21.06 28.45 31.22
CA SER A 305 -21.75 28.78 32.46
C SER A 305 -22.83 29.85 32.27
N MET A 306 -23.93 29.73 33.01
CA MET A 306 -25.05 30.68 33.00
C MET A 306 -24.61 32.12 33.24
N MET A 307 -23.59 32.35 34.07
CA MET A 307 -23.03 33.69 34.33
C MET A 307 -22.55 34.39 33.05
N ARG A 308 -22.09 33.62 32.06
CA ARG A 308 -21.52 34.13 30.81
C ARG A 308 -22.49 34.03 29.62
N SER A 309 -23.31 32.99 29.56
CA SER A 309 -24.24 32.76 28.44
C SER A 309 -25.66 33.30 28.68
N GLY A 310 -26.05 33.52 29.94
CA GLY A 310 -27.43 33.83 30.33
C GLY A 310 -28.39 32.64 30.27
N VAL A 311 -27.91 31.43 29.93
CA VAL A 311 -28.71 30.21 29.78
C VAL A 311 -28.14 29.12 30.71
N PHE A 312 -29.01 28.26 31.25
CA PHE A 312 -28.56 27.11 32.04
C PHE A 312 -27.61 26.21 31.22
N PRO A 313 -26.51 25.71 31.83
CA PRO A 313 -25.58 24.82 31.16
C PRO A 313 -26.24 23.47 30.83
N ASP A 314 -25.62 22.69 29.96
CA ASP A 314 -26.08 21.34 29.65
C ASP A 314 -25.80 20.41 30.85
N GLU A 315 -26.85 19.77 31.37
CA GLU A 315 -26.80 18.91 32.55
C GLU A 315 -26.82 17.41 32.20
N ASN A 316 -26.88 17.05 30.90
CA ASN A 316 -27.00 15.66 30.46
C ASN A 316 -25.84 14.82 31.00
N TYR A 317 -24.59 15.28 30.87
CA TYR A 317 -23.43 14.56 31.40
C TYR A 317 -23.52 14.29 32.90
N ALA A 318 -23.88 15.30 33.69
CA ALA A 318 -24.02 15.17 35.13
C ALA A 318 -25.13 14.18 35.51
N ARG A 319 -26.22 14.16 34.75
CA ARG A 319 -27.32 13.22 34.94
C ARG A 319 -26.91 11.78 34.61
N GLU A 320 -26.31 11.57 33.44
CA GLU A 320 -25.88 10.23 33.02
C GLU A 320 -24.82 9.67 33.97
N LEU A 321 -23.94 10.53 34.50
CA LEU A 321 -22.97 10.14 35.53
C LEU A 321 -23.63 9.59 36.80
N MET A 322 -24.77 10.16 37.24
CA MET A 322 -25.47 9.71 38.45
C MET A 322 -26.39 8.51 38.22
N GLN A 323 -26.75 8.22 36.97
CA GLN A 323 -27.83 7.28 36.66
C GLN A 323 -27.37 6.06 35.87
N LEU A 324 -26.50 6.24 34.86
CA LEU A 324 -26.14 5.21 33.90
C LEU A 324 -24.66 4.82 33.94
N PHE A 325 -23.77 5.71 34.36
CA PHE A 325 -22.31 5.49 34.31
C PHE A 325 -21.67 5.12 35.66
N THR A 326 -22.42 4.45 36.55
CA THR A 326 -21.97 3.98 37.88
C THR A 326 -22.56 2.63 38.24
#